data_AF-A0A353T376-F1
#
_entry.id   AF-A0A353T376-F1
#
_cell.length_a   1.000
_cell.length_b   1.000
_cell.length_c   1.000
_cell.angle_alpha   90.00
_cell.angle_beta   90.00
_cell.angle_gamma   90.00
#
_symmetry.space_group_name_H-M   'P 1'
#
loop_
_entity.id
_entity.type
_entity.pdbx_description
1 polymer ?
#
loop_
_entity_poly.entity_id
_entity_poly.type
_entity_poly.pdbx_seq_one_letter_code
_entity_poly.pdbx_strand_id
1 'polypeptide(L)'
;MGPARDLAENNRLTPVVAAGPGLSAGLLSSASTRRSGVITNLDVGATVLDYFNIPRQPGQLGSGIFTTYPPKGPADLEAFNTRLTEIYNQRGFLLRSYVVVLVILLILSLLVVLFARRFLPYVKVCLVFLMVIPVSYLLLTLFHQSTAAGSFLLSWLLAAGITALFFLKKQNTLNRIAVLCFAMAGLLLGDQLTGAHLIQGSPLGYDVISGARFYGIGNEYMGILIGSVCSGAGVFCEIRDKKGGRPMRWVVPALFVLTLFILADPGLGAKVGGIITATTAFACFFLLMRKGRIRLRYFIPIALLVAALLTGIFMFDSMRTADSQTHMGLTVHLIRQNGLTELLYIMKRKMQMNVRLIRYTIWTRVFLLSLLAMTVFIFRPVGIFRDMTKKYPKAIKGFAAAILGCITALLVNDSGIVAAGTGMIYTALPVLLLVMDQLSQGGRNREKERCSG
;
A
#
# COMPACT_ATOMS: atom_id res chain seq x y z
N MET A 1 0.36 27.55 27.69
CA MET A 1 1.38 26.47 27.72
C MET A 1 2.15 26.55 26.41
N GLY A 2 3.48 26.51 26.47
CA GLY A 2 4.33 26.94 25.36
C GLY A 2 4.83 25.81 24.44
N PRO A 3 5.59 26.16 23.39
CA PRO A 3 6.06 25.26 22.33
C PRO A 3 6.92 24.08 22.82
N ALA A 4 7.52 24.17 24.00
CA ALA A 4 8.30 23.08 24.58
C ALA A 4 7.47 21.83 24.93
N ARG A 5 6.21 22.01 25.35
CA ARG A 5 5.30 20.89 25.65
C ARG A 5 4.84 20.19 24.36
N ASP A 6 4.47 20.96 23.35
CA ASP A 6 4.08 20.43 22.04
C ASP A 6 5.20 19.57 21.42
N LEU A 7 6.44 20.05 21.48
CA LEU A 7 7.62 19.30 21.02
C LEU A 7 7.81 18.00 21.82
N ALA A 8 7.59 18.01 23.13
CA ALA A 8 7.69 16.83 23.98
C ALA A 8 6.61 15.77 23.66
N GLU A 9 5.42 16.21 23.25
CA GLU A 9 4.30 15.34 22.83
C GLU A 9 4.39 14.97 21.33
N ASN A 10 5.50 15.27 20.65
CA ASN A 10 5.71 15.16 19.20
C ASN A 10 4.68 15.92 18.34
N ASN A 11 3.97 16.88 18.91
CA ASN A 11 3.18 17.82 18.15
C ASN A 11 4.12 18.82 17.47
N ARG A 12 4.35 18.63 16.18
CA ARG A 12 5.17 19.53 15.35
C ARG A 12 4.33 20.44 14.45
N LEU A 13 3.02 20.48 14.67
CA LEU A 13 2.12 21.37 13.95
C LEU A 13 2.16 22.75 14.61
N THR A 14 2.27 23.78 13.78
CA THR A 14 2.25 25.18 14.25
C THR A 14 0.90 25.79 13.90
N PRO A 15 0.17 26.37 14.88
CA PRO A 15 -1.06 27.09 14.56
C PRO A 15 -0.73 28.31 13.71
N VAL A 16 -1.47 28.50 12.62
CA VAL A 16 -1.32 29.65 11.72
C VAL A 16 -2.65 30.40 11.67
N VAL A 17 -2.58 31.71 11.87
CA VAL A 17 -3.70 32.63 11.74
C VAL A 17 -3.35 33.62 10.64
N ALA A 18 -4.28 33.84 9.71
CA ALA A 18 -4.15 34.81 8.64
C ALA A 18 -5.41 35.65 8.56
N ALA A 19 -5.24 36.94 8.28
CA ALA A 19 -6.32 37.90 8.10
C ALA A 19 -5.94 38.85 6.96
N GLY A 20 -6.90 39.17 6.09
CA GLY A 20 -6.68 40.06 4.96
C GLY A 20 -7.73 39.91 3.87
N PRO A 21 -7.66 40.75 2.82
CA PRO A 21 -8.56 40.67 1.68
C PRO A 21 -8.50 39.29 1.02
N GLY A 22 -9.65 38.72 0.66
CA GLY A 22 -9.74 37.39 0.04
C GLY A 22 -9.74 36.21 1.01
N LEU A 23 -9.53 36.44 2.30
CA LEU A 23 -9.69 35.42 3.35
C LEU A 23 -11.00 35.63 4.10
N SER A 24 -11.77 34.55 4.23
CA SER A 24 -13.01 34.52 5.02
C SER A 24 -12.81 33.79 6.35
N ALA A 25 -13.79 33.87 7.25
CA ALA A 25 -13.79 33.01 8.43
C ALA A 25 -13.76 31.52 8.01
N GLY A 26 -12.82 30.75 8.57
CA GLY A 26 -12.69 29.31 8.34
C GLY A 26 -11.27 28.78 8.49
N LEU A 27 -11.07 27.53 8.08
CA LEU A 27 -9.76 26.87 8.14
C LEU A 27 -8.89 27.25 6.95
N LEU A 28 -7.62 27.59 7.21
CA LEU A 28 -6.61 27.79 6.17
C LEU A 28 -6.27 26.44 5.51
N SER A 29 -6.28 26.43 4.19
CA SER A 29 -6.06 25.24 3.36
C SER A 29 -5.24 25.60 2.13
N SER A 30 -4.60 24.61 1.53
CA SER A 30 -3.78 24.82 0.33
C SER A 30 -3.90 23.64 -0.65
N ALA A 31 -3.64 23.91 -1.93
CA ALA A 31 -3.63 22.88 -2.96
C ALA A 31 -2.44 21.90 -2.80
N SER A 32 -1.39 22.32 -2.09
CA SER A 32 -0.22 21.49 -1.73
C SER A 32 -0.60 20.31 -0.85
N THR A 33 -1.45 20.52 0.17
CA THR A 33 -1.84 19.46 1.11
C THR A 33 -3.14 18.77 0.69
N ARG A 34 -4.02 19.50 -0.02
CA ARG A 34 -5.40 19.07 -0.36
C ARG A 34 -6.19 18.59 0.85
N ARG A 35 -5.88 19.15 2.02
CA ARG A 35 -6.48 18.79 3.28
C ARG A 35 -6.94 20.05 3.99
N SER A 36 -8.23 20.13 4.26
CA SER A 36 -8.80 21.27 4.97
C SER A 36 -8.13 21.43 6.35
N GLY A 37 -7.67 22.65 6.65
CA GLY A 37 -6.99 22.96 7.91
C GLY A 37 -5.53 22.56 8.00
N VAL A 38 -4.91 22.16 6.88
CA VAL A 38 -3.47 21.85 6.84
C VAL A 38 -2.83 22.62 5.70
N ILE A 39 -1.78 23.36 6.01
CA ILE A 39 -0.93 24.05 5.04
C ILE A 39 0.54 23.68 5.29
N THR A 40 1.40 23.94 4.31
CA THR A 40 2.84 23.80 4.45
C THR A 40 3.48 25.18 4.63
N ASN A 41 4.70 25.23 5.16
CA ASN A 41 5.48 26.47 5.23
C ASN A 41 5.76 27.07 3.84
N LEU A 42 5.79 26.23 2.79
CA LEU A 42 5.97 26.66 1.40
C LEU A 42 4.77 27.46 0.89
N ASP A 43 3.56 27.13 1.35
CA ASP A 43 2.33 27.83 0.96
C ASP A 43 2.31 29.28 1.45
N VAL A 44 2.94 29.56 2.59
CA VAL A 44 3.06 30.94 3.11
C VAL A 44 3.85 31.82 2.14
N GLY A 45 5.00 31.32 1.66
CA GLY A 45 5.82 32.04 0.69
C GLY A 45 5.09 32.27 -0.63
N ALA A 46 4.42 31.24 -1.15
CA ALA A 46 3.60 31.35 -2.37
C ALA A 46 2.49 32.40 -2.21
N THR A 47 1.79 32.40 -1.08
CA THR A 47 0.70 33.35 -0.78
C THR A 47 1.20 34.79 -0.74
N VAL A 48 2.36 35.05 -0.13
CA VAL A 48 2.93 36.40 -0.08
C VAL A 48 3.30 36.90 -1.48
N LEU A 49 3.92 36.06 -2.30
CA LEU A 49 4.27 36.43 -3.68
C LEU A 49 3.03 36.72 -4.53
N ASP A 50 2.01 35.86 -4.44
CA ASP A 50 0.75 36.03 -5.16
C ASP A 50 0.04 37.33 -4.75
N TYR A 51 0.02 37.65 -3.45
CA TYR A 51 -0.58 38.86 -2.93
C TYR A 51 0.05 40.13 -3.53
N PHE A 52 1.38 40.14 -3.69
CA PHE A 52 2.10 41.26 -4.28
C PHE A 52 2.19 41.18 -5.82
N ASN A 53 1.54 40.21 -6.46
CA ASN A 53 1.64 39.92 -7.90
C ASN A 53 3.10 39.76 -8.39
N ILE A 54 3.96 39.18 -7.54
CA ILE A 54 5.36 38.91 -7.86
C ILE A 54 5.44 37.54 -8.53
N PRO A 55 6.02 37.42 -9.74
CA PRO A 55 6.15 36.13 -10.42
C PRO A 55 7.08 35.20 -9.64
N ARG A 56 6.63 33.95 -9.46
CA ARG A 56 7.40 32.91 -8.75
C ARG A 56 8.61 32.47 -9.59
N GLN A 57 9.77 32.31 -8.94
CA GLN A 57 10.97 31.79 -9.57
C GLN A 57 10.91 30.26 -9.75
N PRO A 58 11.61 29.69 -10.75
CA PRO A 58 11.69 28.25 -10.92
C PRO A 58 12.18 27.54 -9.64
N GLY A 59 11.43 26.52 -9.21
CA GLY A 59 11.75 25.76 -7.99
C GLY A 59 11.12 26.30 -6.69
N GLN A 60 10.47 27.47 -6.73
CA GLN A 60 9.62 27.91 -5.62
C GLN A 60 8.32 27.08 -5.61
N LEU A 61 8.24 26.18 -4.64
CA LEU A 61 7.10 25.29 -4.41
C LEU A 61 6.07 25.95 -3.49
N GLY A 62 4.87 25.36 -3.44
CA GLY A 62 3.76 25.83 -2.62
C GLY A 62 2.62 26.34 -3.49
N SER A 63 1.49 26.58 -2.84
CA SER A 63 0.26 27.08 -3.43
C SER A 63 -0.33 28.18 -2.55
N GLY A 64 -1.03 29.13 -3.15
CA GLY A 64 -1.74 30.17 -2.41
C GLY A 64 -2.70 29.58 -1.37
N ILE A 65 -2.69 30.15 -0.17
CA ILE A 65 -3.56 29.76 0.94
C ILE A 65 -4.97 30.33 0.69
N PHE A 66 -5.98 29.49 0.90
CA PHE A 66 -7.39 29.87 0.84
C PHE A 66 -8.16 29.33 2.05
N THR A 67 -9.35 29.87 2.28
CA THR A 67 -10.21 29.48 3.39
C THR A 67 -11.26 28.45 2.95
N THR A 68 -11.45 27.40 3.76
CA THR A 68 -12.46 26.36 3.50
C THR A 68 -13.70 26.52 4.38
N TYR A 69 -14.87 26.26 3.79
CA TYR A 69 -16.18 26.23 4.45
C TYR A 69 -16.58 24.78 4.85
N PRO A 70 -17.33 24.55 5.94
CA PRO A 70 -17.86 25.51 6.91
C PRO A 70 -16.80 26.11 7.82
N PRO A 71 -17.03 27.34 8.35
CA PRO A 71 -16.12 27.95 9.30
C PRO A 71 -16.02 27.07 10.54
N LYS A 72 -14.79 26.78 10.95
CA LYS A 72 -14.49 26.04 12.18
C LYS A 72 -13.77 26.96 13.14
N GLY A 73 -14.15 26.85 14.42
CA GLY A 73 -13.58 27.70 15.47
C GLY A 73 -12.22 27.20 15.96
N PRO A 74 -11.58 27.94 16.88
CA PRO A 74 -10.34 27.50 17.53
C PRO A 74 -10.47 26.13 18.22
N ALA A 75 -11.63 25.83 18.82
CA ALA A 75 -11.89 24.54 19.48
C ALA A 75 -11.88 23.36 18.48
N ASP A 76 -12.41 23.56 17.28
CA ASP A 76 -12.37 22.55 16.21
C ASP A 76 -10.95 22.33 15.69
N LEU A 77 -10.16 23.42 15.58
CA LEU A 77 -8.76 23.35 15.17
C LEU A 77 -7.93 22.62 16.22
N GLU A 78 -8.17 22.88 17.50
CA GLU A 78 -7.55 22.17 18.62
C GLU A 78 -7.92 20.68 18.61
N ALA A 79 -9.21 20.34 18.48
CA ALA A 79 -9.65 18.96 18.36
C ALA A 79 -9.04 18.25 17.14
N PHE A 80 -8.91 18.96 16.02
CA PHE A 80 -8.25 18.45 14.82
C PHE A 80 -6.75 18.20 15.03
N ASN A 81 -6.05 19.14 15.69
CA ASN A 81 -4.64 19.02 16.04
C ASN A 81 -4.39 17.85 17.00
N THR A 82 -5.22 17.71 18.04
CA THR A 82 -5.16 16.59 18.99
C THR A 82 -5.31 15.26 18.25
N ARG A 83 -6.30 15.14 17.36
CA ARG A 83 -6.50 13.93 16.56
C ARG A 83 -5.30 13.60 15.67
N LEU A 84 -4.68 14.60 15.02
CA LEU A 84 -3.49 14.39 14.19
C LEU A 84 -2.29 13.93 15.04
N THR A 85 -2.12 14.52 16.21
CA THR A 85 -1.04 14.19 17.16
C THR A 85 -1.22 12.78 17.72
N GLU A 86 -2.44 12.40 18.08
CA GLU A 86 -2.78 11.04 18.51
C GLU A 86 -2.46 10.02 17.42
N ILE A 87 -2.95 10.22 16.19
CA ILE A 87 -2.67 9.32 15.06
C ILE A 87 -1.16 9.15 14.85
N TYR A 88 -0.42 10.25 14.87
CA TYR A 88 1.03 10.25 14.70
C TYR A 88 1.75 9.46 15.81
N ASN A 89 1.41 9.73 17.07
CA ASN A 89 2.03 9.07 18.22
C ASN A 89 1.67 7.58 18.31
N GLN A 90 0.45 7.20 17.94
CA GLN A 90 0.00 5.81 17.97
C GLN A 90 0.61 4.98 16.82
N ARG A 91 0.87 5.60 15.66
CA ARG A 91 1.35 4.94 14.45
C ARG A 91 2.59 4.08 14.69
N GLY A 92 3.61 4.63 15.34
CA GLY A 92 4.88 3.93 15.58
C GLY A 92 4.68 2.63 16.38
N PHE A 93 3.88 2.69 17.44
CA PHE A 93 3.57 1.53 18.28
C PHE A 93 2.75 0.47 17.54
N LEU A 94 1.71 0.87 16.82
CA LEU A 94 0.85 -0.04 16.04
C LEU A 94 1.62 -0.76 14.94
N LEU A 95 2.41 -0.03 14.15
CA LEU A 95 3.22 -0.64 13.09
C LEU A 95 4.29 -1.58 13.65
N ARG A 96 4.96 -1.19 14.74
CA ARG A 96 6.02 -2.01 15.35
C ARG A 96 5.46 -3.29 15.96
N SER A 97 4.34 -3.21 16.67
CA SER A 97 3.65 -4.39 17.22
C SER A 97 3.17 -5.34 16.12
N TYR A 98 2.55 -4.81 15.06
CA TYR A 98 2.15 -5.62 13.91
C TYR A 98 3.33 -6.34 13.25
N VAL A 99 4.41 -5.60 12.96
CA VAL A 99 5.57 -6.17 12.28
C VAL A 99 6.27 -7.23 13.14
N VAL A 100 6.41 -7.01 14.44
CA VAL A 100 7.01 -8.01 15.35
C VAL A 100 6.21 -9.31 15.31
N VAL A 101 4.89 -9.23 15.39
CA VAL A 101 4.00 -10.40 15.38
C VAL A 101 4.01 -11.08 14.03
N LEU A 102 4.02 -10.31 12.94
CA LEU A 102 4.16 -10.82 11.58
C LEU A 102 5.48 -11.61 11.41
N VAL A 103 6.60 -11.08 11.90
CA VAL A 103 7.92 -11.75 11.86
C VAL A 103 7.90 -13.05 12.67
N ILE A 104 7.41 -13.01 13.91
CA ILE A 104 7.33 -14.19 14.78
C ILE A 104 6.48 -15.28 14.13
N LEU A 105 5.30 -14.94 13.63
CA LEU A 105 4.38 -15.90 13.00
C LEU A 105 4.91 -16.41 11.66
N LEU A 106 5.64 -15.61 10.89
CA LEU A 106 6.33 -16.09 9.69
C LEU A 106 7.39 -17.14 10.04
N ILE A 107 8.21 -16.91 11.05
CA ILE A 107 9.21 -17.88 11.51
C ILE A 107 8.51 -19.14 12.04
N LEU A 108 7.49 -19.00 12.89
CA LEU A 108 6.70 -20.11 13.40
C LEU A 108 6.04 -20.91 12.26
N SER A 109 5.53 -20.22 11.23
CA SER A 109 4.94 -20.87 10.06
C SER A 109 5.94 -21.75 9.31
N LEU A 110 7.18 -21.28 9.17
CA LEU A 110 8.26 -22.03 8.56
C LEU A 110 8.60 -23.28 9.39
N LEU A 111 8.76 -23.11 10.71
CA LEU A 111 9.06 -24.21 11.63
C LEU A 111 7.94 -25.27 11.65
N VAL A 112 6.68 -24.85 11.69
CA VAL A 112 5.52 -25.76 11.70
C VAL A 112 5.41 -26.54 10.38
N VAL A 113 5.67 -25.90 9.24
CA VAL A 113 5.66 -26.56 7.93
C VAL A 113 6.78 -27.62 7.83
N LEU A 114 7.96 -27.32 8.37
CA LEU A 114 9.12 -28.20 8.29
C LEU A 114 9.10 -29.34 9.33
N PHE A 115 8.73 -29.05 10.57
CA PHE A 115 8.95 -29.94 11.71
C PHE A 115 7.67 -30.40 12.42
N ALA A 116 6.61 -29.60 12.44
CA ALA A 116 5.49 -29.81 13.37
C ALA A 116 4.11 -29.74 12.70
N ARG A 117 3.89 -30.58 11.67
CA ARG A 117 2.68 -30.55 10.81
C ARG A 117 1.34 -30.66 11.55
N ARG A 118 1.34 -31.20 12.78
CA ARG A 118 0.18 -31.20 13.69
C ARG A 118 -0.42 -29.81 13.89
N PHE A 119 0.40 -28.76 13.91
CA PHE A 119 -0.06 -27.41 14.24
C PHE A 119 -0.50 -26.58 13.02
N LEU A 120 -0.50 -27.15 11.82
CA LEU A 120 -0.89 -26.44 10.58
C LEU A 120 -2.26 -25.74 10.66
N PRO A 121 -3.33 -26.33 11.24
CA PRO A 121 -4.63 -25.65 11.32
C PRO A 121 -4.58 -24.34 12.12
N TYR A 122 -3.84 -24.31 13.22
CA TYR A 122 -3.69 -23.13 14.08
C TYR A 122 -2.92 -22.02 13.37
N VAL A 123 -1.81 -22.38 12.71
CA VAL A 123 -1.01 -21.40 11.95
C VAL A 123 -1.81 -20.81 10.79
N LYS A 124 -2.67 -21.59 10.12
CA LYS A 124 -3.58 -21.05 9.08
C LYS A 124 -4.47 -19.93 9.63
N VAL A 125 -4.99 -20.07 10.86
CA VAL A 125 -5.79 -19.01 11.50
C VAL A 125 -4.94 -17.76 11.72
N CYS A 126 -3.73 -17.92 12.25
CA CYS A 126 -2.80 -16.83 12.47
C CYS A 126 -2.41 -16.09 11.17
N LEU A 127 -2.22 -16.81 10.06
CA LEU A 127 -1.89 -16.19 8.76
C LEU A 127 -3.07 -15.39 8.20
N VAL A 128 -4.30 -15.91 8.33
CA VAL A 128 -5.51 -15.14 7.96
C VAL A 128 -5.63 -13.89 8.83
N PHE A 129 -5.42 -14.02 10.14
CA PHE A 129 -5.41 -12.88 11.07
C PHE A 129 -4.41 -11.79 10.63
N LEU A 130 -3.19 -12.17 10.27
CA LEU A 130 -2.18 -11.23 9.78
C LEU A 130 -2.57 -10.53 8.47
N MET A 131 -3.27 -11.23 7.57
CA MET A 131 -3.82 -10.63 6.35
C MET A 131 -5.00 -9.69 6.63
N VAL A 132 -5.69 -9.85 7.76
CA VAL A 132 -6.84 -9.02 8.14
C VAL A 132 -6.41 -7.74 8.85
N ILE A 133 -5.25 -7.70 9.52
CA ILE A 133 -4.78 -6.49 10.23
C ILE A 133 -4.75 -5.22 9.35
N PRO A 134 -4.26 -5.25 8.10
CA PRO A 134 -4.32 -4.07 7.23
C PRO A 134 -5.74 -3.55 6.97
N VAL A 135 -6.73 -4.46 6.95
CA VAL A 135 -8.16 -4.13 6.86
C VAL A 135 -8.62 -3.48 8.16
N SER A 136 -8.27 -4.05 9.32
CA SER A 136 -8.68 -3.48 10.61
C SER A 136 -8.06 -2.11 10.85
N TYR A 137 -6.82 -1.86 10.41
CA TYR A 137 -6.17 -0.55 10.44
C TYR A 137 -6.84 0.49 9.53
N LEU A 138 -7.46 0.06 8.44
CA LEU A 138 -8.23 0.96 7.59
C LEU A 138 -9.58 1.31 8.24
N LEU A 139 -10.24 0.32 8.87
CA LEU A 139 -11.52 0.50 9.56
C LEU A 139 -11.39 1.18 10.92
N LEU A 140 -10.20 1.17 11.53
CA LEU A 140 -9.93 1.79 12.82
C LEU A 140 -10.31 3.28 12.83
N THR A 141 -10.25 3.95 11.68
CA THR A 141 -10.59 5.39 11.57
C THR A 141 -12.04 5.72 11.87
N LEU A 142 -12.93 4.72 11.76
CA LEU A 142 -14.35 4.84 12.11
C LEU A 142 -14.58 4.89 13.62
N PHE A 143 -13.61 4.40 14.41
CA PHE A 143 -13.70 4.31 15.85
C PHE A 143 -12.62 5.18 16.49
N HIS A 144 -12.99 6.40 16.87
CA HIS A 144 -12.05 7.29 17.55
C HIS A 144 -11.62 6.71 18.90
N GLN A 145 -10.30 6.64 19.12
CA GLN A 145 -9.67 6.16 20.34
C GLN A 145 -8.48 7.06 20.67
N SER A 146 -8.48 7.66 21.86
CA SER A 146 -7.45 8.62 22.29
C SER A 146 -6.14 7.93 22.70
N THR A 147 -6.20 6.67 23.14
CA THR A 147 -5.02 5.94 23.64
C THR A 147 -4.44 4.94 22.64
N ALA A 148 -3.12 4.82 22.61
CA ALA A 148 -2.42 3.82 21.79
C ALA A 148 -2.81 2.38 22.13
N ALA A 149 -3.00 2.10 23.43
CA ALA A 149 -3.45 0.79 23.91
C ALA A 149 -4.89 0.49 23.45
N GLY A 150 -5.80 1.46 23.53
CA GLY A 150 -7.18 1.33 23.05
C GLY A 150 -7.23 1.05 21.55
N SER A 151 -6.51 1.84 20.74
CA SER A 151 -6.38 1.63 19.29
C SER A 151 -5.78 0.27 18.94
N PHE A 152 -4.78 -0.18 19.70
CA PHE A 152 -4.16 -1.50 19.52
C PHE A 152 -5.16 -2.63 19.81
N LEU A 153 -5.80 -2.61 20.98
CA LEU A 153 -6.77 -3.62 21.38
C LEU A 153 -7.94 -3.66 20.39
N LEU A 154 -8.49 -2.51 20.03
CA LEU A 154 -9.62 -2.43 19.10
C LEU A 154 -9.26 -2.96 17.71
N SER A 155 -8.13 -2.54 17.14
CA SER A 155 -7.71 -3.02 15.82
C SER A 155 -7.43 -4.53 15.79
N TRP A 156 -6.92 -5.08 16.89
CA TRP A 156 -6.67 -6.52 17.03
C TRP A 156 -7.95 -7.32 17.28
N LEU A 157 -8.88 -6.80 18.09
CA LEU A 157 -10.19 -7.41 18.30
C LEU A 157 -11.02 -7.41 17.01
N LEU A 158 -11.02 -6.31 16.25
CA LEU A 158 -11.64 -6.25 14.93
C LEU A 158 -11.01 -7.27 13.98
N ALA A 159 -9.69 -7.39 13.95
CA ALA A 159 -9.01 -8.38 13.12
C ALA A 159 -9.34 -9.82 13.55
N ALA A 160 -9.42 -10.09 14.85
CA ALA A 160 -9.79 -11.39 15.40
C ALA A 160 -11.25 -11.73 15.06
N GLY A 161 -12.18 -10.78 15.20
CA GLY A 161 -13.59 -10.94 14.85
C GLY A 161 -13.79 -11.25 13.36
N ILE A 162 -13.16 -10.48 12.48
CA ILE A 162 -13.21 -10.74 11.02
C ILE A 162 -12.59 -12.10 10.71
N THR A 163 -11.46 -12.45 11.35
CA THR A 163 -10.83 -13.77 11.18
C THR A 163 -11.77 -14.91 11.61
N ALA A 164 -12.43 -14.77 12.76
CA ALA A 164 -13.40 -15.74 13.24
C ALA A 164 -14.52 -15.97 12.23
N LEU A 165 -15.07 -14.90 11.61
CA LEU A 165 -16.09 -15.02 10.55
C LEU A 165 -15.62 -15.87 9.36
N PHE A 166 -14.34 -15.77 8.96
CA PHE A 166 -13.77 -16.59 7.88
C PHE A 166 -13.64 -18.08 8.23
N PHE A 167 -13.55 -18.42 9.52
CA PHE A 167 -13.44 -19.80 10.00
C PHE A 167 -14.79 -20.40 10.43
N LEU A 168 -15.75 -19.57 10.85
CA LEU A 168 -17.15 -20.00 11.09
C LEU A 168 -17.79 -20.48 9.78
N LYS A 169 -17.53 -19.79 8.66
CA LYS A 169 -17.97 -20.24 7.34
C LYS A 169 -17.02 -21.31 6.81
N LYS A 170 -17.53 -22.52 6.55
CA LYS A 170 -16.76 -23.61 5.89
C LYS A 170 -16.44 -23.24 4.43
N GLN A 171 -15.39 -22.45 4.24
CA GLN A 171 -14.88 -22.06 2.92
C GLN A 171 -13.56 -22.73 2.61
N ASN A 172 -13.36 -23.05 1.32
CA ASN A 172 -12.07 -23.49 0.80
C ASN A 172 -11.01 -22.38 0.90
N THR A 173 -9.75 -22.77 1.08
CA THR A 173 -8.61 -21.84 1.24
C THR A 173 -8.48 -20.84 0.08
N LEU A 174 -8.73 -21.26 -1.17
CA LEU A 174 -8.76 -20.35 -2.32
C LEU A 174 -9.83 -19.26 -2.19
N ASN A 175 -11.04 -19.60 -1.74
CA ASN A 175 -12.11 -18.62 -1.57
C ASN A 175 -11.76 -17.61 -0.47
N ARG A 176 -11.15 -18.06 0.63
CA ARG A 176 -10.67 -17.16 1.70
C ARG A 176 -9.65 -16.16 1.16
N ILE A 177 -8.65 -16.63 0.40
CA ILE A 177 -7.64 -15.76 -0.21
C ILE A 177 -8.30 -14.77 -1.18
N ALA A 178 -9.20 -15.25 -2.05
CA ALA A 178 -9.90 -14.39 -3.01
C ALA A 178 -10.68 -13.28 -2.31
N VAL A 179 -11.50 -13.63 -1.32
CA VAL A 179 -12.33 -12.67 -0.58
C VAL A 179 -11.46 -11.67 0.16
N LEU A 180 -10.39 -12.09 0.84
CA LEU A 180 -9.48 -11.16 1.54
C LEU A 180 -8.78 -10.20 0.58
N CYS A 181 -8.29 -10.71 -0.55
CA CYS A 181 -7.61 -9.89 -1.55
C CYS A 181 -8.56 -8.87 -2.19
N PHE A 182 -9.76 -9.30 -2.61
CA PHE A 182 -10.74 -8.39 -3.21
C PHE A 182 -11.38 -7.45 -2.20
N ALA A 183 -11.58 -7.87 -0.95
CA ALA A 183 -12.08 -6.98 0.11
C ALA A 183 -11.07 -5.86 0.38
N MET A 184 -9.78 -6.18 0.55
CA MET A 184 -8.75 -5.17 0.75
C MET A 184 -8.63 -4.23 -0.46
N ALA A 185 -8.57 -4.79 -1.67
CA ALA A 185 -8.51 -3.98 -2.90
C ALA A 185 -9.75 -3.10 -3.04
N GLY A 186 -10.95 -3.66 -2.84
CA GLY A 186 -12.22 -2.94 -2.93
C GLY A 186 -12.35 -1.83 -1.89
N LEU A 187 -11.91 -2.07 -0.64
CA LEU A 187 -11.89 -1.05 0.40
C LEU A 187 -10.95 0.11 0.04
N LEU A 188 -9.74 -0.16 -0.45
CA LEU A 188 -8.80 0.89 -0.85
C LEU A 188 -9.29 1.67 -2.07
N LEU A 189 -9.73 0.98 -3.12
CA LEU A 189 -10.21 1.62 -4.34
C LEU A 189 -11.49 2.42 -4.05
N GLY A 190 -12.42 1.85 -3.28
CA GLY A 190 -13.65 2.51 -2.85
C GLY A 190 -13.35 3.74 -2.00
N ASP A 191 -12.44 3.64 -1.02
CA ASP A 191 -12.03 4.76 -0.18
C ASP A 191 -11.44 5.90 -1.01
N GLN A 192 -10.59 5.62 -2.01
CA GLN A 192 -10.06 6.68 -2.88
C GLN A 192 -11.18 7.37 -3.68
N LEU A 193 -12.16 6.62 -4.19
CA LEU A 193 -13.27 7.18 -4.95
C LEU A 193 -14.25 7.99 -4.09
N THR A 194 -14.34 7.71 -2.78
CA THR A 194 -15.21 8.43 -1.85
C THR A 194 -14.53 9.61 -1.15
N GLY A 195 -13.28 9.95 -1.49
CA GLY A 195 -12.56 11.10 -0.92
C GLY A 195 -11.48 10.77 0.12
N ALA A 196 -11.06 9.50 0.19
CA ALA A 196 -9.95 9.00 1.01
C ALA A 196 -10.15 9.21 2.53
N HIS A 197 -11.37 9.04 3.02
CA HIS A 197 -11.72 9.27 4.43
C HIS A 197 -11.12 8.24 5.37
N LEU A 198 -11.00 6.97 4.95
CA LEU A 198 -10.48 5.89 5.78
C LEU A 198 -8.95 5.92 5.82
N ILE A 199 -8.28 6.10 4.68
CA ILE A 199 -6.80 6.09 4.66
C ILE A 199 -6.19 7.27 5.45
N GLN A 200 -6.89 8.39 5.58
CA GLN A 200 -6.40 9.60 6.26
C GLN A 200 -6.07 9.41 7.74
N GLY A 201 -6.80 8.53 8.44
CA GLY A 201 -6.59 8.25 9.85
C GLY A 201 -5.96 6.89 10.13
N SER A 202 -5.62 6.14 9.07
CA SER A 202 -5.10 4.79 9.22
C SER A 202 -3.61 4.82 9.61
N PRO A 203 -3.14 3.94 10.51
CA PRO A 203 -1.72 3.81 10.84
C PRO A 203 -0.80 3.52 9.63
N LEU A 204 -1.32 2.83 8.61
CA LEU A 204 -0.62 2.55 7.35
C LEU A 204 -0.86 3.62 6.27
N GLY A 205 -1.64 4.66 6.60
CA GLY A 205 -2.06 5.72 5.72
C GLY A 205 -1.17 6.94 5.76
N TYR A 206 -1.77 8.12 5.97
CA TYR A 206 -1.08 9.40 5.83
C TYR A 206 -0.28 9.77 7.07
N ASP A 207 0.73 10.63 6.86
CA ASP A 207 1.53 11.20 7.93
C ASP A 207 1.73 12.69 7.65
N VAL A 208 0.82 13.47 8.25
CA VAL A 208 0.74 14.92 8.08
C VAL A 208 1.87 15.62 8.85
N ILE A 209 2.17 15.15 10.07
CA ILE A 209 3.14 15.79 10.97
C ILE A 209 4.56 15.61 10.44
N SER A 210 4.90 14.44 9.88
CA SER A 210 6.22 14.26 9.23
C SER A 210 6.28 14.87 7.83
N GLY A 211 5.14 15.31 7.27
CA GLY A 211 5.03 15.78 5.90
C GLY A 211 5.32 14.71 4.84
N ALA A 212 5.30 13.43 5.21
CA ALA A 212 5.66 12.35 4.28
C ALA A 212 4.61 12.16 3.18
N ARG A 213 3.31 12.34 3.50
CA ARG A 213 2.22 12.33 2.50
C ARG A 213 0.93 12.92 3.08
N PHE A 214 0.29 13.83 2.33
CA PHE A 214 -0.96 14.48 2.72
C PHE A 214 -2.23 13.90 2.07
N TYR A 215 -2.11 13.34 0.85
CA TYR A 215 -3.23 12.77 0.07
C TYR A 215 -2.78 11.63 -0.87
N GLY A 216 -3.75 10.86 -1.37
CA GLY A 216 -3.57 9.68 -2.22
C GLY A 216 -2.85 8.51 -1.56
N ILE A 217 -2.78 7.35 -2.22
CA ILE A 217 -2.29 6.11 -1.59
C ILE A 217 -0.79 6.16 -1.19
N GLY A 218 -0.50 5.92 0.10
CA GLY A 218 0.84 5.77 0.68
C GLY A 218 1.65 4.58 0.14
N ASN A 219 2.95 4.47 0.47
CA ASN A 219 3.78 3.36 -0.05
C ASN A 219 3.37 2.01 0.55
N GLU A 220 2.98 2.04 1.82
CA GLU A 220 2.48 0.92 2.61
C GLU A 220 1.24 0.30 1.94
N TYR A 221 0.16 1.09 1.77
CA TYR A 221 -1.08 0.60 1.15
C TYR A 221 -0.97 0.38 -0.36
N MET A 222 -0.07 1.08 -1.06
CA MET A 222 0.20 0.79 -2.48
C MET A 222 0.75 -0.63 -2.67
N GLY A 223 1.70 -1.04 -1.83
CA GLY A 223 2.22 -2.42 -1.85
C GLY A 223 1.12 -3.45 -1.62
N ILE A 224 0.29 -3.22 -0.60
CA ILE A 224 -0.88 -4.06 -0.29
C ILE A 224 -1.88 -4.12 -1.45
N LEU A 225 -2.19 -2.97 -2.07
CA LEU A 225 -3.12 -2.90 -3.19
C LEU A 225 -2.63 -3.70 -4.39
N ILE A 226 -1.38 -3.50 -4.82
CA ILE A 226 -0.83 -4.20 -5.99
C ILE A 226 -0.71 -5.71 -5.70
N GLY A 227 -0.25 -6.07 -4.49
CA GLY A 227 -0.18 -7.46 -4.05
C GLY A 227 -1.54 -8.14 -4.02
N SER A 228 -2.54 -7.52 -3.39
CA SER A 228 -3.90 -8.05 -3.28
C SER A 228 -4.60 -8.15 -4.64
N VAL A 229 -4.46 -7.15 -5.52
CA VAL A 229 -5.06 -7.17 -6.86
C VAL A 229 -4.46 -8.30 -7.72
N CYS A 230 -3.13 -8.47 -7.74
CA CYS A 230 -2.48 -9.53 -8.53
C CYS A 230 -2.78 -10.93 -7.99
N SER A 231 -2.64 -11.12 -6.68
CA SER A 231 -2.93 -12.39 -6.00
C SER A 231 -4.40 -12.77 -6.11
N GLY A 232 -5.30 -11.83 -5.84
CA GLY A 232 -6.75 -12.00 -5.95
C GLY A 232 -7.19 -12.33 -7.37
N ALA A 233 -6.65 -11.62 -8.38
CA ALA A 233 -6.92 -11.91 -9.79
C ALA A 233 -6.47 -13.32 -10.19
N GLY A 234 -5.28 -13.76 -9.77
CA GLY A 234 -4.78 -15.10 -10.06
C GLY A 234 -5.65 -16.19 -9.46
N VAL A 235 -6.04 -16.03 -8.19
CA VAL A 235 -6.94 -16.96 -7.48
C VAL A 235 -8.36 -16.93 -8.08
N PHE A 236 -8.87 -15.79 -8.50
CA PHE A 236 -10.16 -15.67 -9.17
C PHE A 236 -10.18 -16.45 -10.49
N CYS A 237 -9.14 -16.27 -11.32
CA CYS A 237 -8.99 -17.02 -12.55
C CYS A 237 -8.93 -18.53 -12.30
N GLU A 238 -8.27 -18.96 -11.23
CA GLU A 238 -8.18 -20.36 -10.81
C GLU A 238 -9.54 -20.94 -10.40
N ILE A 239 -10.29 -20.23 -9.52
CA ILE A 239 -11.61 -20.67 -9.06
C ILE A 239 -12.59 -20.79 -10.22
N ARG A 240 -12.57 -19.84 -11.15
CA ARG A 240 -13.47 -19.84 -12.32
C ARG A 240 -13.19 -20.98 -13.27
N ASP A 241 -11.91 -21.26 -13.53
CA ASP A 241 -11.49 -22.38 -14.37
C ASP A 241 -12.01 -23.72 -13.84
N LYS A 242 -11.85 -23.94 -12.53
CA LYS A 242 -12.31 -25.18 -11.89
C LYS A 242 -13.81 -25.36 -11.85
N LYS A 243 -14.58 -24.26 -11.89
CA LYS A 243 -16.05 -24.30 -11.90
C LYS A 243 -16.63 -24.46 -13.32
N GLY A 244 -15.81 -24.58 -14.36
CA GLY A 244 -16.27 -24.68 -15.75
C GLY A 244 -16.99 -23.43 -16.26
N GLY A 245 -16.98 -22.33 -15.49
CA GLY A 245 -17.62 -21.09 -15.88
C GLY A 245 -16.80 -20.37 -16.94
N ARG A 246 -17.46 -19.73 -17.92
CA ARG A 246 -16.77 -18.81 -18.83
C ARG A 246 -16.03 -17.77 -17.96
N PRO A 247 -14.70 -17.61 -18.10
CA PRO A 247 -14.00 -16.58 -17.36
C PRO A 247 -14.62 -15.25 -17.79
N MET A 248 -15.09 -14.45 -16.84
CA MET A 248 -15.56 -13.09 -17.13
C MET A 248 -14.32 -12.30 -17.54
N ARG A 249 -13.99 -12.36 -18.84
CA ARG A 249 -12.68 -11.98 -19.40
C ARG A 249 -12.31 -10.54 -19.07
N TRP A 250 -13.32 -9.72 -18.79
CA TRP A 250 -13.21 -8.29 -18.52
C TRP A 250 -13.01 -7.92 -17.06
N VAL A 251 -13.30 -8.79 -16.07
CA VAL A 251 -13.19 -8.41 -14.64
C VAL A 251 -11.77 -8.07 -14.24
N VAL A 252 -10.82 -8.95 -14.59
CA VAL A 252 -9.41 -8.76 -14.22
C VAL A 252 -8.81 -7.55 -14.94
N PRO A 253 -8.97 -7.39 -16.27
CA PRO A 253 -8.58 -6.16 -16.95
C PRO A 253 -9.23 -4.91 -16.38
N ALA A 254 -10.54 -4.92 -16.11
CA ALA A 254 -11.24 -3.77 -15.55
C ALA A 254 -10.69 -3.37 -14.18
N LEU A 255 -10.42 -4.36 -13.30
CA LEU A 255 -9.80 -4.11 -11.99
C LEU A 255 -8.39 -3.51 -12.12
N PHE A 256 -7.60 -4.00 -13.07
CA PHE A 256 -6.23 -3.49 -13.31
C PHE A 256 -6.27 -2.06 -13.87
N VAL A 257 -7.17 -1.79 -14.82
CA VAL A 257 -7.38 -0.44 -15.38
C VAL A 257 -7.87 0.51 -14.29
N LEU A 258 -8.84 0.11 -13.47
CA LEU A 258 -9.34 0.91 -12.34
C LEU A 258 -8.22 1.21 -11.34
N THR A 259 -7.39 0.21 -11.00
CA THR A 259 -6.26 0.39 -10.09
C THR A 259 -5.21 1.34 -10.67
N LEU A 260 -4.88 1.19 -11.95
CA LEU A 260 -3.96 2.11 -12.65
C LEU A 260 -4.52 3.52 -12.71
N PHE A 261 -5.80 3.67 -13.02
CA PHE A 261 -6.47 4.97 -13.07
C PHE A 261 -6.39 5.69 -11.73
N ILE A 262 -6.70 5.02 -10.62
CA ILE A 262 -6.62 5.61 -9.28
C ILE A 262 -5.17 6.00 -8.90
N LEU A 263 -4.18 5.18 -9.29
CA LEU A 263 -2.76 5.50 -9.04
C LEU A 263 -2.19 6.57 -9.98
N ALA A 264 -2.83 6.79 -11.12
CA ALA A 264 -2.41 7.73 -12.16
C ALA A 264 -3.12 9.07 -12.10
N ASP A 265 -4.33 9.13 -11.55
CA ASP A 265 -5.14 10.35 -11.52
C ASP A 265 -4.50 11.41 -10.62
N PRO A 266 -4.11 12.58 -11.16
CA PRO A 266 -3.49 13.63 -10.36
C PRO A 266 -4.42 14.18 -9.29
N GLY A 267 -5.76 14.12 -9.46
CA GLY A 267 -6.76 14.53 -8.48
C GLY A 267 -6.76 13.67 -7.22
N LEU A 268 -6.68 12.35 -7.40
CA LEU A 268 -6.62 11.34 -6.32
C LEU A 268 -5.23 11.18 -5.69
N GLY A 269 -4.22 11.89 -6.18
CA GLY A 269 -2.85 11.82 -5.66
C GLY A 269 -1.98 10.82 -6.39
N ALA A 270 -1.85 11.05 -7.69
CA ALA A 270 -1.02 10.27 -8.61
C ALA A 270 0.38 9.98 -8.05
N LYS A 271 0.88 8.80 -8.39
CA LYS A 271 2.12 8.27 -7.85
C LYS A 271 2.95 7.56 -8.90
N VAL A 272 3.98 8.23 -9.40
CA VAL A 272 4.90 7.71 -10.44
C VAL A 272 5.40 6.30 -10.11
N GLY A 273 5.95 6.10 -8.91
CA GLY A 273 6.45 4.79 -8.51
C GLY A 273 5.36 3.72 -8.42
N GLY A 274 4.13 4.10 -8.07
CA GLY A 274 2.96 3.21 -8.06
C GLY A 274 2.51 2.83 -9.47
N ILE A 275 2.50 3.78 -10.41
CA ILE A 275 2.17 3.55 -11.83
C ILE A 275 3.17 2.56 -12.45
N ILE A 276 4.48 2.80 -12.25
CA ILE A 276 5.54 1.92 -12.78
C ILE A 276 5.40 0.52 -12.18
N THR A 277 5.17 0.42 -10.87
CA THR A 277 5.03 -0.84 -10.14
C THR A 277 3.80 -1.61 -10.62
N ALA A 278 2.63 -0.97 -10.65
CA ALA A 278 1.37 -1.59 -11.03
C ALA A 278 1.39 -2.02 -12.51
N THR A 279 1.87 -1.17 -13.41
CA THR A 279 1.99 -1.48 -14.85
C THR A 279 2.89 -2.69 -15.06
N THR A 280 4.05 -2.73 -14.39
CA THR A 280 4.98 -3.86 -14.49
C THR A 280 4.34 -5.15 -13.97
N ALA A 281 3.73 -5.11 -12.78
CA ALA A 281 3.06 -6.27 -12.18
C ALA A 281 1.91 -6.79 -13.06
N PHE A 282 1.06 -5.90 -13.57
CA PHE A 282 -0.11 -6.24 -14.40
C PHE A 282 0.30 -6.76 -15.78
N ALA A 283 1.32 -6.17 -16.40
CA ALA A 283 1.87 -6.69 -17.65
C ALA A 283 2.49 -8.08 -17.46
N CYS A 284 3.25 -8.28 -16.37
CA CYS A 284 3.80 -9.59 -16.01
C CYS A 284 2.70 -10.61 -15.76
N PHE A 285 1.61 -10.23 -15.09
CA PHE A 285 0.43 -11.07 -14.89
C PHE A 285 -0.13 -11.57 -16.23
N PHE A 286 -0.42 -10.68 -17.17
CA PHE A 286 -0.96 -11.08 -18.47
C PHE A 286 0.02 -11.92 -19.29
N LEU A 287 1.31 -11.61 -19.24
CA LEU A 287 2.35 -12.41 -19.92
C LEU A 287 2.46 -13.82 -19.32
N LEU A 288 2.42 -13.97 -18.00
CA LEU A 288 2.43 -15.28 -17.34
C LEU A 288 1.16 -16.06 -17.67
N MET A 289 0.01 -15.40 -17.69
CA MET A 289 -1.26 -16.04 -18.04
C MET A 289 -1.26 -16.55 -19.49
N ARG A 290 -0.77 -15.75 -20.45
CA ARG A 290 -0.76 -16.10 -21.88
C ARG A 290 0.39 -17.03 -22.30
N LYS A 291 1.62 -16.73 -21.87
CA LYS A 291 2.85 -17.37 -22.35
C LYS A 291 3.48 -18.34 -21.35
N GLY A 292 2.99 -18.38 -20.11
CA GLY A 292 3.47 -19.28 -19.06
C GLY A 292 4.83 -18.93 -18.45
N ARG A 293 5.70 -18.19 -19.15
CA ARG A 293 7.04 -17.80 -18.69
C ARG A 293 7.37 -16.36 -19.09
N ILE A 294 8.16 -15.68 -18.26
CA ILE A 294 8.72 -14.35 -18.54
C ILE A 294 10.15 -14.54 -19.05
N ARG A 295 10.47 -13.93 -20.19
CA ARG A 295 11.83 -13.82 -20.74
C ARG A 295 12.26 -12.36 -20.63
N LEU A 296 13.57 -12.11 -20.49
CA LEU A 296 14.10 -10.74 -20.34
C LEU A 296 13.65 -9.80 -21.48
N ARG A 297 13.50 -10.32 -22.70
CA ARG A 297 13.00 -9.56 -23.85
C ARG A 297 11.64 -8.90 -23.65
N TYR A 298 10.80 -9.38 -22.73
CA TYR A 298 9.50 -8.77 -22.46
C TYR A 298 9.59 -7.54 -21.56
N PHE A 299 10.71 -7.28 -20.90
CA PHE A 299 10.89 -6.05 -20.13
C PHE A 299 11.04 -4.82 -21.03
N ILE A 300 11.51 -4.97 -22.27
CA ILE A 300 11.58 -3.88 -23.25
C ILE A 300 10.18 -3.31 -23.56
N PRO A 301 9.19 -4.10 -24.04
CA PRO A 301 7.85 -3.57 -24.28
C PRO A 301 7.13 -3.11 -23.01
N ILE A 302 7.43 -3.70 -21.84
CA ILE A 302 6.91 -3.20 -20.56
C ILE A 302 7.48 -1.81 -20.25
N ALA A 303 8.79 -1.62 -20.42
CA ALA A 303 9.43 -0.32 -20.21
C ALA A 303 8.88 0.74 -21.19
N LEU A 304 8.66 0.38 -22.45
CA LEU A 304 8.02 1.26 -23.44
C LEU A 304 6.57 1.61 -23.05
N LEU A 305 5.79 0.64 -22.57
CA LEU A 305 4.43 0.89 -22.08
C LEU A 305 4.43 1.83 -20.87
N VAL A 306 5.34 1.61 -19.92
CA VAL A 306 5.51 2.48 -18.75
C VAL A 306 5.90 3.89 -19.20
N ALA A 307 6.87 4.02 -20.09
CA ALA A 307 7.29 5.31 -20.62
C ALA A 307 6.13 6.03 -21.31
N ALA A 308 5.38 5.35 -22.19
CA ALA A 308 4.22 5.93 -22.87
C ALA A 308 3.13 6.40 -21.88
N LEU A 309 2.81 5.60 -20.86
CA LEU A 309 1.85 5.97 -19.82
C LEU A 309 2.31 7.19 -19.02
N LEU A 310 3.58 7.20 -18.59
CA LEU A 310 4.14 8.34 -17.85
C LEU A 310 4.18 9.60 -18.69
N THR A 311 4.60 9.51 -19.95
CA THR A 311 4.58 10.65 -20.88
C THR A 311 3.16 11.19 -21.07
N GLY A 312 2.17 10.32 -21.28
CA GLY A 312 0.77 10.72 -21.40
C GLY A 312 0.25 11.44 -20.14
N ILE A 313 0.54 10.89 -18.95
CA ILE A 313 0.14 11.49 -17.67
C ILE A 313 0.85 12.83 -17.45
N PHE A 314 2.14 12.91 -17.75
CA PHE A 314 2.94 14.13 -17.59
C PHE A 314 2.49 15.23 -18.54
N MET A 315 2.15 14.88 -19.79
CA MET A 315 1.59 15.84 -20.74
C MET A 315 0.23 16.33 -20.26
N PHE A 316 -0.64 15.42 -19.80
CA PHE A 316 -1.95 15.79 -19.24
C PHE A 316 -1.83 16.68 -18.00
N ASP A 317 -0.89 16.38 -17.09
CA ASP A 317 -0.64 17.20 -15.89
C ASP A 317 -0.04 18.56 -16.24
N SER A 318 0.80 18.65 -17.27
CA SER A 318 1.41 19.91 -17.71
C SER A 318 0.42 20.91 -18.32
N MET A 319 -0.75 20.44 -18.76
CA MET A 319 -1.84 21.30 -19.26
C MET A 319 -2.68 21.91 -18.12
N ARG A 320 -2.45 21.53 -16.87
CA ARG A 320 -3.12 22.08 -15.69
C ARG A 320 -2.45 23.37 -15.22
N THR A 321 -3.22 24.25 -14.56
CA THR A 321 -2.73 25.52 -14.00
C THR A 321 -1.60 25.30 -12.98
N ALA A 322 -0.67 26.25 -12.87
CA ALA A 322 0.53 26.12 -12.03
C ALA A 322 0.25 25.71 -10.56
N ASP A 323 -0.86 26.17 -9.98
CA ASP A 323 -1.27 25.82 -8.60
C ASP A 323 -1.86 24.41 -8.45
N SER A 324 -2.15 23.73 -9.55
CA SER A 324 -2.68 22.37 -9.58
C SER A 324 -1.71 21.34 -10.17
N GLN A 325 -0.53 21.79 -10.62
CA GLN A 325 0.53 20.92 -11.11
C GLN A 325 1.07 20.05 -9.97
N THR A 326 1.19 18.75 -10.23
CA THR A 326 1.79 17.85 -9.26
C THR A 326 3.32 17.93 -9.32
N HIS A 327 4.00 17.26 -8.37
CA HIS A 327 5.45 17.03 -8.44
C HIS A 327 5.92 16.43 -9.79
N MET A 328 5.02 15.83 -10.57
CA MET A 328 5.30 15.31 -11.91
C MET A 328 5.46 16.44 -12.94
N GLY A 329 4.53 17.40 -13.00
CA GLY A 329 4.66 18.58 -13.85
C GLY A 329 5.94 19.38 -13.58
N LEU A 330 6.27 19.56 -12.29
CA LEU A 330 7.53 20.20 -11.87
C LEU A 330 8.78 19.42 -12.33
N THR A 331 8.75 18.09 -12.28
CA THR A 331 9.87 17.26 -12.75
C THR A 331 10.11 17.44 -14.26
N VAL A 332 9.04 17.59 -15.05
CA VAL A 332 9.15 17.88 -16.50
C VAL A 332 9.78 19.25 -16.73
N HIS A 333 9.36 20.28 -15.98
CA HIS A 333 9.97 21.61 -16.05
C HIS A 333 11.46 21.59 -15.69
N LEU A 334 11.84 20.88 -14.63
CA LEU A 334 13.24 20.71 -14.21
C LEU A 334 14.08 19.98 -15.26
N ILE A 335 13.55 18.92 -15.88
CA ILE A 335 14.25 18.19 -16.95
C ILE A 335 14.42 19.09 -18.19
N ARG A 336 13.42 19.92 -18.52
CA ARG A 336 13.51 20.87 -19.64
C ARG A 336 14.56 21.96 -19.40
N GLN A 337 14.77 22.38 -18.15
CA GLN A 337 15.71 23.44 -17.80
C GLN A 337 17.15 22.93 -17.59
N ASN A 338 17.32 21.79 -16.91
CA ASN A 338 18.62 21.31 -16.43
C ASN A 338 19.10 20.01 -17.12
N GLY A 339 18.32 19.47 -18.06
CA GLY A 339 18.67 18.29 -18.84
C GLY A 339 18.59 16.95 -18.08
N LEU A 340 19.21 15.92 -18.66
CA LEU A 340 19.18 14.53 -18.15
C LEU A 340 19.92 14.35 -16.81
N THR A 341 20.78 15.29 -16.42
CA THR A 341 21.59 15.23 -15.21
C THR A 341 20.72 15.29 -13.94
N GLU A 342 19.65 16.08 -13.94
CA GLU A 342 18.70 16.12 -12.80
C GLU A 342 17.98 14.80 -12.58
N LEU A 343 17.68 14.06 -13.66
CA LEU A 343 17.06 12.75 -13.57
C LEU A 343 17.99 11.77 -12.83
N LEU A 344 19.30 11.84 -13.11
CA LEU A 344 20.32 11.06 -12.39
C LEU A 344 20.41 11.46 -10.91
N TYR A 345 20.34 12.75 -10.58
CA TYR A 345 20.34 13.21 -9.18
C TYR A 345 19.10 12.75 -8.41
N ILE A 346 17.91 12.84 -9.03
CA ILE A 346 16.67 12.32 -8.46
C ILE A 346 16.81 10.82 -8.22
N MET A 347 17.27 10.05 -9.21
CA MET A 347 17.49 8.60 -9.06
C MET A 347 18.46 8.29 -7.93
N LYS A 348 19.60 9.00 -7.84
CA LYS A 348 20.60 8.83 -6.78
C LYS A 348 20.00 9.09 -5.40
N ARG A 349 19.25 10.19 -5.23
CA ARG A 349 18.58 10.53 -3.96
C ARG A 349 17.57 9.45 -3.55
N LYS A 350 16.76 8.97 -4.50
CA LYS A 350 15.79 7.88 -4.25
C LYS A 350 16.47 6.58 -3.84
N MET A 351 17.57 6.22 -4.51
CA MET A 351 18.35 5.02 -4.20
C MET A 351 18.99 5.13 -2.81
N GLN A 352 19.58 6.27 -2.47
CA GLN A 352 20.15 6.52 -1.13
C GLN A 352 19.10 6.39 -0.03
N MET A 353 17.88 6.89 -0.25
CA MET A 353 16.78 6.74 0.71
C MET A 353 16.39 5.27 0.89
N ASN A 354 16.26 4.51 -0.20
CA ASN A 354 16.00 3.06 -0.11
C ASN A 354 17.10 2.31 0.63
N VAL A 355 18.37 2.59 0.35
CA VAL A 355 19.51 1.95 1.03
C VAL A 355 19.49 2.24 2.52
N ARG A 356 19.20 3.50 2.90
CA ARG A 356 19.03 3.89 4.31
C ARG A 356 17.87 3.13 4.94
N LEU A 357 16.72 3.09 4.28
CA LEU A 357 15.54 2.40 4.79
C LEU A 357 15.78 0.90 4.94
N ILE A 358 16.45 0.24 3.99
CA ILE A 358 16.82 -1.18 4.12
C ILE A 358 17.56 -1.45 5.43
N ARG A 359 18.46 -0.55 5.83
CA ARG A 359 19.24 -0.71 7.08
C ARG A 359 18.41 -0.51 8.35
N TYR A 360 17.47 0.43 8.35
CA TYR A 360 16.82 0.90 9.59
C TYR A 360 15.32 0.56 9.72
N THR A 361 14.64 0.18 8.63
CA THR A 361 13.21 -0.08 8.68
C THR A 361 12.89 -1.49 9.14
N ILE A 362 11.84 -1.62 9.95
CA ILE A 362 11.37 -2.91 10.46
C ILE A 362 10.79 -3.76 9.30
N TRP A 363 10.32 -3.11 8.23
CA TRP A 363 9.80 -3.75 7.02
C TRP A 363 10.84 -4.58 6.25
N THR A 364 12.14 -4.27 6.39
CA THR A 364 13.21 -5.08 5.77
C THR A 364 13.14 -6.52 6.26
N ARG A 365 12.92 -6.71 7.56
CA ARG A 365 12.81 -8.04 8.16
C ARG A 365 11.62 -8.81 7.59
N VAL A 366 10.48 -8.14 7.42
CA VAL A 366 9.28 -8.73 6.80
C VAL A 366 9.55 -9.15 5.36
N PHE A 367 10.13 -8.26 4.56
CA PHE A 367 10.41 -8.54 3.16
C PHE A 367 11.39 -9.71 3.00
N LEU A 368 12.54 -9.66 3.69
CA LEU A 368 13.57 -10.71 3.61
C LEU A 368 13.07 -12.05 4.16
N LEU A 369 12.35 -12.07 5.28
CA LEU A 369 11.78 -13.31 5.81
C LEU A 369 10.70 -13.89 4.92
N SER A 370 9.87 -13.05 4.31
CA SER A 370 8.88 -13.51 3.34
C SER A 370 9.55 -14.12 2.11
N LEU A 371 10.59 -13.47 1.58
CA LEU A 371 11.37 -13.99 0.46
C LEU A 371 12.09 -15.30 0.82
N LEU A 372 12.70 -15.36 2.01
CA LEU A 372 13.34 -16.55 2.53
C LEU A 372 12.33 -17.69 2.68
N ALA A 373 11.18 -17.45 3.31
CA ALA A 373 10.13 -18.44 3.48
C ALA A 373 9.68 -18.98 2.12
N MET A 374 9.40 -18.10 1.15
CA MET A 374 9.04 -18.52 -0.22
C MET A 374 10.15 -19.34 -0.89
N THR A 375 11.41 -18.94 -0.75
CA THR A 375 12.57 -19.66 -1.30
C THR A 375 12.70 -21.04 -0.67
N VAL A 376 12.63 -21.13 0.66
CA VAL A 376 12.66 -22.41 1.37
C VAL A 376 11.53 -23.31 0.89
N PHE A 377 10.31 -22.80 0.67
CA PHE A 377 9.20 -23.61 0.18
C PHE A 377 9.32 -24.09 -1.26
N ILE A 378 10.07 -23.39 -2.09
CA ILE A 378 10.39 -23.88 -3.44
C ILE A 378 11.24 -25.16 -3.34
N PHE A 379 12.15 -25.24 -2.37
CA PHE A 379 13.09 -26.36 -2.22
C PHE A 379 12.62 -27.44 -1.21
N ARG A 380 11.85 -27.07 -0.19
CA ARG A 380 11.46 -27.92 0.95
C ARG A 380 10.04 -27.55 1.43
N PRO A 381 9.07 -28.48 1.50
CA PRO A 381 9.20 -29.92 1.26
C PRO A 381 9.21 -30.27 -0.23
N VAL A 382 10.12 -31.16 -0.63
CA VAL A 382 10.30 -31.59 -2.02
C VAL A 382 8.97 -32.06 -2.64
N GLY A 383 8.66 -31.53 -3.83
CA GLY A 383 7.47 -31.89 -4.61
C GLY A 383 6.25 -30.99 -4.41
N ILE A 384 6.07 -30.36 -3.24
CA ILE A 384 4.82 -29.62 -2.94
C ILE A 384 4.64 -28.40 -3.84
N PHE A 385 5.70 -27.63 -4.05
CA PHE A 385 5.63 -26.47 -4.93
C PHE A 385 5.34 -26.88 -6.39
N ARG A 386 5.89 -28.02 -6.83
CA ARG A 386 5.62 -28.60 -8.15
C ARG A 386 4.15 -29.03 -8.27
N ASP A 387 3.62 -29.69 -7.23
CA ASP A 387 2.23 -30.13 -7.18
C ASP A 387 1.26 -28.94 -7.13
N MET A 388 1.61 -27.89 -6.40
CA MET A 388 0.84 -26.64 -6.38
C MET A 388 0.85 -25.94 -7.74
N THR A 389 1.99 -25.90 -8.41
CA THR A 389 2.10 -25.31 -9.75
C THR A 389 1.24 -26.08 -10.77
N LYS A 390 1.07 -27.39 -10.59
CA LYS A 390 0.15 -28.21 -11.39
C LYS A 390 -1.32 -28.05 -10.97
N LYS A 391 -1.60 -28.02 -9.66
CA LYS A 391 -2.96 -27.99 -9.10
C LYS A 391 -3.61 -26.61 -9.16
N TYR A 392 -2.82 -25.55 -9.07
CA TYR A 392 -3.27 -24.15 -9.06
C TYR A 392 -2.42 -23.23 -9.96
N PRO A 393 -2.29 -23.54 -11.27
CA PRO A 393 -1.37 -22.86 -12.17
C PRO A 393 -1.65 -21.35 -12.31
N LYS A 394 -2.92 -20.93 -12.30
CA LYS A 394 -3.29 -19.51 -12.46
C LYS A 394 -3.06 -18.73 -11.17
N ALA A 395 -3.33 -19.32 -10.01
CA ALA A 395 -3.03 -18.69 -8.73
C ALA A 395 -1.52 -18.43 -8.56
N ILE A 396 -0.67 -19.43 -8.87
CA ILE A 396 0.79 -19.29 -8.79
C ILE A 396 1.31 -18.18 -9.72
N LYS A 397 0.76 -18.08 -10.94
CA LYS A 397 1.10 -16.98 -11.87
C LYS A 397 0.70 -15.61 -11.31
N GLY A 398 -0.43 -15.52 -10.61
CA GLY A 398 -0.87 -14.29 -9.92
C GLY A 398 0.10 -13.88 -8.81
N PHE A 399 0.50 -14.83 -7.95
CA PHE A 399 1.50 -14.56 -6.90
C PHE A 399 2.85 -14.17 -7.50
N ALA A 400 3.30 -14.84 -8.57
CA ALA A 400 4.56 -14.49 -9.24
C ALA A 400 4.54 -13.05 -9.81
N ALA A 401 3.42 -12.62 -10.39
CA ALA A 401 3.24 -11.24 -10.82
C ALA A 401 3.26 -10.25 -9.65
N ALA A 402 2.66 -10.60 -8.51
CA ALA A 402 2.70 -9.79 -7.29
C ALA A 402 4.13 -9.65 -6.72
N ILE A 403 4.94 -10.71 -6.75
CA ILE A 403 6.36 -10.66 -6.34
C ILE A 403 7.15 -9.72 -7.26
N LEU A 404 6.95 -9.81 -8.58
CA LEU A 404 7.58 -8.90 -9.53
C LEU A 404 7.16 -7.45 -9.29
N GLY A 405 5.89 -7.24 -8.90
CA GLY A 405 5.41 -5.96 -8.37
C GLY A 405 6.21 -5.53 -7.14
N CYS A 406 6.38 -6.38 -6.12
CA CYS A 406 7.16 -6.04 -4.92
C CYS A 406 8.62 -5.69 -5.24
N ILE A 407 9.26 -6.42 -6.17
CA ILE A 407 10.63 -6.14 -6.64
C ILE A 407 10.67 -4.78 -7.36
N THR A 408 9.71 -4.51 -8.24
CA THR A 408 9.62 -3.22 -8.92
C THR A 408 9.38 -2.09 -7.93
N ALA A 409 8.55 -2.33 -6.90
CA ALA A 409 8.27 -1.36 -5.86
C ALA A 409 9.54 -0.97 -5.10
N LEU A 410 10.37 -1.97 -4.74
CA LEU A 410 11.66 -1.80 -4.09
C LEU A 410 12.62 -0.93 -4.88
N LEU A 411 12.65 -1.07 -6.21
CA LEU A 411 13.60 -0.37 -7.07
C LEU A 411 13.19 1.08 -7.39
N VAL A 412 11.89 1.36 -7.47
CA VAL A 412 11.40 2.60 -8.10
C VAL A 412 10.82 3.61 -7.11
N ASN A 413 10.35 3.17 -5.93
CA ASN A 413 9.69 4.05 -4.96
C ASN A 413 10.67 4.61 -3.93
N ASP A 414 10.36 5.78 -3.35
CA ASP A 414 11.22 6.45 -2.35
C ASP A 414 11.38 5.63 -1.07
N SER A 415 10.32 4.96 -0.62
CA SER A 415 10.34 3.92 0.42
C SER A 415 9.91 2.57 -0.15
N GLY A 416 10.62 2.14 -1.20
CA GLY A 416 10.36 0.90 -1.92
C GLY A 416 10.41 -0.35 -1.05
N ILE A 417 11.33 -0.43 -0.08
CA ILE A 417 11.40 -1.57 0.85
C ILE A 417 10.14 -1.69 1.73
N VAL A 418 9.52 -0.56 2.07
CA VAL A 418 8.27 -0.53 2.84
C VAL A 418 7.13 -1.07 1.97
N ALA A 419 6.98 -0.55 0.75
CA ALA A 419 5.98 -1.02 -0.21
C ALA A 419 6.15 -2.51 -0.57
N ALA A 420 7.39 -2.97 -0.76
CA ALA A 420 7.69 -4.37 -1.05
C ALA A 420 7.36 -5.26 0.16
N GLY A 421 7.75 -4.84 1.38
CA GLY A 421 7.45 -5.56 2.61
C GLY A 421 5.95 -5.70 2.88
N THR A 422 5.18 -4.62 2.70
CA THR A 422 3.72 -4.66 2.86
C THR A 422 3.03 -5.46 1.75
N GLY A 423 3.51 -5.36 0.51
CA GLY A 423 3.00 -6.16 -0.62
C GLY A 423 3.18 -7.67 -0.43
N MET A 424 4.25 -8.08 0.28
CA MET A 424 4.45 -9.49 0.62
C MET A 424 3.37 -10.06 1.54
N ILE A 425 2.65 -9.24 2.32
CA ILE A 425 1.54 -9.71 3.17
C ILE A 425 0.45 -10.39 2.31
N TYR A 426 0.09 -9.78 1.19
CA TYR A 426 -0.92 -10.32 0.26
C TYR A 426 -0.31 -11.18 -0.85
N THR A 427 0.95 -11.59 -0.71
CA THR A 427 1.65 -12.44 -1.69
C THR A 427 2.19 -13.70 -1.03
N ALA A 428 3.08 -13.55 -0.05
CA ALA A 428 3.72 -14.66 0.66
C ALA A 428 2.72 -15.40 1.57
N LEU A 429 1.85 -14.70 2.30
CA LEU A 429 0.89 -15.35 3.20
C LEU A 429 -0.16 -16.21 2.46
N PRO A 430 -0.74 -15.76 1.33
CA PRO A 430 -1.55 -16.62 0.47
C PRO A 430 -0.85 -17.89 -0.03
N VAL A 431 0.42 -17.77 -0.45
CA VAL A 431 1.22 -18.92 -0.89
C VAL A 431 1.41 -19.90 0.26
N LEU A 432 1.79 -19.40 1.44
CA LEU A 432 1.91 -20.17 2.68
C LEU A 432 0.61 -20.91 3.03
N LEU A 433 -0.54 -20.23 2.97
CA LEU A 433 -1.85 -20.82 3.24
C LEU A 433 -2.14 -21.99 2.31
N LEU A 434 -1.84 -21.88 1.02
CA LEU A 434 -2.03 -22.96 0.05
C LEU A 434 -1.07 -24.13 0.27
N VAL A 435 0.19 -23.86 0.62
CA VAL A 435 1.18 -24.90 0.98
C VAL A 435 0.68 -25.71 2.18
N MET A 436 0.23 -25.02 3.23
CA MET A 436 -0.32 -25.66 4.43
C MET A 436 -1.60 -26.45 4.13
N ASP A 437 -2.38 -26.03 3.14
CA ASP A 437 -3.56 -26.76 2.69
C ASP A 437 -3.23 -28.07 2.01
N GLN A 438 -2.22 -28.07 1.12
CA GLN A 438 -1.73 -29.30 0.51
C GLN A 438 -1.14 -30.26 1.53
N LEU A 439 -0.34 -29.75 2.48
CA LEU A 439 0.27 -30.56 3.52
C LEU A 439 -0.74 -31.23 4.44
N SER A 440 -1.80 -30.50 4.81
CA SER A 440 -2.88 -31.04 5.65
C SER A 440 -3.68 -32.14 4.93
N GLN A 441 -3.88 -32.02 3.62
CA GLN A 441 -4.54 -33.06 2.81
C GLN A 441 -3.66 -34.31 2.66
N GLY A 442 -2.35 -34.14 2.40
CA GLY A 442 -1.41 -35.25 2.26
C GLY A 442 -1.18 -36.04 3.56
N GLY A 443 -1.21 -35.37 4.72
CA GLY A 443 -1.14 -36.03 6.03
C GLY A 443 -2.36 -36.93 6.29
N ARG A 444 -3.56 -36.42 6.01
CA ARG A 444 -4.82 -37.18 6.18
C ARG A 444 -4.91 -38.43 5.32
N ASN A 445 -4.39 -38.40 4.10
CA ASN A 445 -4.41 -39.56 3.21
C ASN A 445 -3.46 -40.67 3.71
N ARG A 446 -2.26 -40.32 4.18
CA ARG A 446 -1.31 -41.29 4.75
C ARG A 446 -1.80 -41.91 6.06
N GLU A 447 -2.52 -41.13 6.87
CA GLU A 447 -3.10 -41.59 8.13
C GLU A 447 -4.30 -42.53 7.89
N LYS A 448 -5.11 -42.24 6.87
CA LYS A 448 -6.16 -43.18 6.40
C LYS A 448 -5.57 -44.48 5.87
N GLU A 449 -4.53 -44.41 5.02
CA GLU A 449 -3.84 -45.58 4.47
C GLU A 449 -3.23 -46.47 5.57
N ARG A 450 -2.72 -45.87 6.67
CA ARG A 450 -2.22 -46.60 7.85
C ARG A 450 -3.28 -47.24 8.73
N CYS A 451 -4.52 -46.76 8.69
CA CYS A 451 -5.63 -47.36 9.46
C CYS A 451 -6.41 -48.39 8.65
N SER A 452 -6.23 -48.44 7.33
CA SER A 452 -6.90 -49.37 6.41
C SER A 452 -6.05 -50.58 6.00
N GLY A 453 -4.78 -50.61 6.40
CA GLY A 453 -3.88 -51.76 6.28
C GLY A 453 -3.39 -52.17 7.64
#